data_AF-A0A4Y8M0J0-F1
#
_entry.id   AF-A0A4Y8M0J0-F1
#
_cell.length_a   1.000
_cell.length_b   1.000
_cell.length_c   1.000
_cell.angle_alpha   90.00
_cell.angle_beta   90.00
_cell.angle_gamma   90.00
#
_symmetry.space_group_name_H-M   'P 1'
#
loop_
_entity.id
_entity.type
_entity.pdbx_description
1 polymer ?
#
loop_
_entity_poly.entity_id
_entity_poly.type
_entity_poly.pdbx_seq_one_letter_code
_entity_poly.pdbx_strand_id
1 'polypeptide(L)'
;MNISSQKQKQERLKQFLRMLSEDPSLLNQDSVEESWSLSELLMYTGYLPKNEPVDMSELVSMLLKKMGLDACSDDMMNYVMNGGTVDDFMNTGRQEAT
;
A
#
# COMPACT_ATOMS: atom_id res chain seq x y z
N MET A 1 -30.02 -1.16 -9.01
CA MET A 1 -28.85 -0.33 -9.38
C MET A 1 -27.66 -0.84 -8.57
N ASN A 2 -26.83 -1.74 -9.10
CA ASN A 2 -25.71 -2.33 -8.33
C ASN A 2 -24.54 -2.79 -9.24
N ILE A 3 -24.88 -3.27 -10.45
CA ILE A 3 -23.93 -3.76 -11.47
C ILE A 3 -22.96 -2.66 -11.96
N SER A 4 -23.43 -1.41 -12.09
CA SER A 4 -22.59 -0.28 -12.53
C SER A 4 -21.47 0.03 -11.53
N SER A 5 -21.76 -0.05 -10.22
CA SER A 5 -20.78 0.21 -9.17
C SER A 5 -19.72 -0.90 -9.06
N GLN A 6 -20.13 -2.16 -9.22
CA GLN A 6 -19.22 -3.30 -9.21
C GLN A 6 -18.29 -3.27 -10.43
N LYS A 7 -18.82 -2.96 -11.62
CA LYS A 7 -18.00 -2.78 -12.83
C LYS A 7 -16.99 -1.65 -12.67
N GLN A 8 -17.40 -0.51 -12.13
CA GLN A 8 -16.47 0.61 -11.90
C GLN A 8 -15.36 0.24 -10.92
N LYS A 9 -15.68 -0.44 -9.81
CA LYS A 9 -14.66 -0.94 -8.87
C LYS A 9 -13.70 -1.93 -9.53
N GLN A 10 -14.23 -2.82 -10.36
CA GLN A 10 -13.43 -3.82 -11.07
C GLN A 10 -12.47 -3.17 -12.08
N GLU A 11 -12.94 -2.20 -12.87
CA GLU A 11 -12.08 -1.47 -13.81
C GLU A 11 -11.02 -0.64 -13.08
N ARG A 12 -11.39 0.01 -11.97
CA ARG A 12 -10.44 0.73 -11.10
C ARG A 12 -9.35 -0.21 -10.57
N LEU A 13 -9.73 -1.39 -10.09
CA LEU A 13 -8.78 -2.39 -9.59
C LEU A 13 -7.86 -2.90 -10.71
N LYS A 14 -8.40 -3.22 -11.89
CA LYS A 14 -7.59 -3.66 -13.04
C LYS A 14 -6.55 -2.61 -13.42
N GLN A 15 -6.95 -1.34 -13.47
CA GLN A 15 -6.04 -0.25 -13.77
C GLN A 15 -4.95 -0.14 -12.71
N PHE A 16 -5.31 -0.17 -11.43
CA PHE A 16 -4.33 -0.13 -10.34
C PHE A 16 -3.33 -1.29 -10.42
N LEU A 17 -3.80 -2.53 -10.61
CA LEU A 17 -2.93 -3.70 -10.76
C LEU A 17 -2.02 -3.61 -11.98
N ARG A 18 -2.53 -3.06 -13.09
CA ARG A 18 -1.72 -2.81 -14.28
C ARG A 18 -0.59 -1.81 -13.98
N MET A 19 -0.91 -0.69 -13.34
CA MET A 19 0.10 0.31 -12.96
C MET A 19 1.19 -0.30 -12.07
N LEU A 20 0.80 -1.08 -11.05
CA LEU A 20 1.76 -1.79 -10.19
C LEU A 20 2.64 -2.76 -10.98
N SER A 21 2.09 -3.47 -11.96
CA SER A 21 2.89 -4.41 -12.77
C SER A 21 3.90 -3.73 -13.70
N GLU A 22 3.68 -2.45 -14.00
CA GLU A 22 4.56 -1.62 -14.82
C GLU A 22 5.55 -0.81 -13.95
N ASP A 23 5.45 -0.88 -12.61
CA ASP A 23 6.29 -0.14 -11.68
C ASP A 23 7.69 -0.78 -11.54
N PRO A 24 8.76 -0.11 -11.99
CA PRO A 24 10.12 -0.65 -11.92
C PRO A 24 10.65 -0.81 -10.50
N SER A 25 10.12 -0.07 -9.51
CA SER A 25 10.54 -0.19 -8.11
C SER A 25 10.13 -1.51 -7.47
N LEU A 26 9.15 -2.20 -8.04
CA LEU A 26 8.70 -3.52 -7.60
C LEU A 26 9.45 -4.66 -8.30
N LEU A 27 10.27 -4.35 -9.32
CA LEU A 27 11.07 -5.31 -10.06
C LEU A 27 12.48 -5.38 -9.45
N ASN A 28 12.83 -6.54 -8.87
CA ASN A 28 14.11 -6.88 -8.24
C ASN A 28 14.33 -6.33 -6.82
N GLN A 29 13.74 -7.01 -5.82
CA GLN A 29 14.31 -7.06 -4.47
C GLN A 29 15.39 -8.15 -4.41
N ASP A 30 16.47 -8.00 -5.19
CA ASP A 30 17.65 -8.88 -5.08
C ASP A 30 18.49 -8.58 -3.83
N SER A 31 18.19 -7.49 -3.13
CA SER A 31 18.64 -7.28 -1.76
C SER A 31 17.67 -7.96 -0.81
N VAL A 32 18.14 -9.04 -0.20
CA VAL A 32 17.61 -9.68 1.00
C VAL A 32 17.62 -8.67 2.16
N GLU A 33 16.83 -7.60 2.09
CA GLU A 33 16.38 -6.91 3.30
C GLU A 33 15.39 -7.84 3.99
N GLU A 34 15.57 -8.03 5.30
CA GLU A 34 14.80 -8.95 6.14
C GLU A 34 13.30 -8.88 5.81
N SER A 35 12.81 -9.86 5.08
CA SER A 35 11.39 -9.93 4.73
C SER A 35 10.62 -10.25 6.00
N TRP A 36 9.99 -9.24 6.60
CA TRP A 36 9.17 -9.46 7.80
C TRP A 36 8.00 -10.38 7.47
N SER A 37 7.80 -11.38 8.32
CA SER A 37 6.59 -12.18 8.33
C SER A 37 5.37 -11.30 8.63
N LEU A 38 4.19 -11.77 8.21
CA LEU A 38 2.94 -11.08 8.55
C LEU A 38 2.79 -10.92 10.07
N SER A 39 3.14 -11.93 10.87
CA SER A 39 3.13 -11.85 12.34
C SER A 39 4.00 -10.73 12.89
N GLU A 40 5.18 -10.50 12.31
CA GLU A 40 6.06 -9.41 12.72
C GLU A 40 5.47 -8.04 12.35
N LEU A 41 4.87 -7.91 11.16
CA LEU A 41 4.18 -6.69 10.74
C LEU A 41 2.98 -6.35 11.64
N LEU A 42 2.18 -7.36 12.02
CA LEU A 42 1.05 -7.19 12.94
C LEU A 42 1.53 -6.74 14.33
N MET A 43 2.60 -7.37 14.84
CA MET A 43 3.18 -7.00 16.13
C MET A 43 3.75 -5.58 16.11
N TYR A 44 4.47 -5.21 15.04
CA TYR A 44 5.09 -3.90 14.88
C TYR A 44 4.05 -2.76 14.82
N THR A 45 2.94 -3.00 14.12
CA THR A 45 1.83 -2.04 14.02
C THR A 45 0.96 -2.02 15.28
N GLY A 46 0.94 -3.12 16.05
CA GLY A 46 -0.02 -3.33 17.14
C GLY A 46 -1.41 -3.69 16.63
N TYR A 47 -1.51 -4.15 15.38
CA TYR A 47 -2.77 -4.58 14.77
C TYR A 47 -3.25 -5.88 15.42
N LEU A 48 -4.50 -5.88 15.90
CA LEU A 48 -5.13 -7.03 16.53
C LEU A 48 -6.31 -7.51 15.68
N PRO A 49 -6.15 -8.57 14.87
CA PRO A 49 -7.26 -9.17 14.14
C PRO A 49 -8.19 -9.82 15.17
N LYS A 50 -9.37 -9.23 15.41
CA LYS A 50 -10.33 -9.66 16.44
C LYS A 50 -11.07 -10.94 16.05
N ASN A 51 -10.33 -12.01 15.73
CA ASN A 51 -10.83 -13.22 15.05
C ASN A 51 -11.42 -12.96 13.67
N GLU A 52 -11.06 -11.83 13.06
CA GLU A 52 -11.44 -11.45 11.70
C GLU A 52 -10.24 -11.59 10.75
N PRO A 53 -10.46 -11.76 9.43
CA PRO A 53 -9.39 -11.67 8.45
C PRO A 53 -8.65 -10.33 8.55
N VAL A 54 -7.34 -10.35 8.32
CA VAL A 54 -6.53 -9.13 8.36
C VAL A 54 -6.97 -8.18 7.24
N ASP A 55 -7.37 -6.97 7.61
CA ASP A 55 -7.57 -5.90 6.66
C ASP A 55 -6.21 -5.33 6.23
N MET A 56 -5.75 -5.74 5.04
CA MET A 56 -4.47 -5.28 4.50
C MET A 56 -4.45 -3.78 4.23
N SER A 57 -5.59 -3.14 3.96
CA SER A 57 -5.66 -1.69 3.73
C SER A 57 -5.40 -0.92 5.03
N GLU A 58 -6.00 -1.37 6.13
CA GLU A 58 -5.75 -0.83 7.46
C GLU A 58 -4.32 -1.10 7.90
N LEU A 59 -3.82 -2.33 7.71
CA LEU A 59 -2.45 -2.69 8.06
C LEU A 59 -1.42 -1.83 7.31
N VAL A 60 -1.57 -1.65 5.99
CA VAL A 60 -0.69 -0.78 5.19
C VAL A 60 -0.78 0.66 5.68
N SER A 61 -1.98 1.16 5.97
CA SER A 61 -2.16 2.51 6.52
C SER A 61 -1.44 2.69 7.86
N MET A 62 -1.45 1.67 8.73
CA MET A 62 -0.71 1.70 9.99
C MET A 62 0.81 1.64 9.77
N LEU A 63 1.28 0.84 8.81
CA LEU A 63 2.70 0.75 8.45
C LEU A 63 3.22 2.09 7.92
N LEU A 64 2.49 2.75 7.03
CA LEU A 64 2.83 4.08 6.50
C LEU A 64 3.00 5.10 7.64
N LYS A 65 2.04 5.14 8.57
CA LYS A 65 2.12 5.99 9.77
C LYS A 65 3.31 5.68 10.66
N LYS A 66 3.63 4.40 10.86
CA LYS A 66 4.81 3.98 11.63
C LYS A 66 6.12 4.39 10.96
N MET A 67 6.14 4.51 9.63
CA MET A 67 7.26 5.04 8.86
C MET A 67 7.33 6.58 8.84
N GLY A 68 6.43 7.27 9.56
CA GLY A 68 6.40 8.72 9.64
C GLY A 68 5.65 9.40 8.50
N LEU A 69 4.98 8.64 7.64
CA LEU A 69 4.18 9.18 6.54
C LEU A 69 2.75 9.46 7.05
N ASP A 70 2.30 10.71 6.96
CA ASP A 70 0.89 11.06 7.22
C ASP A 70 0.02 10.73 6.01
N ALA A 71 -0.09 9.44 5.71
CA ALA A 71 -0.85 8.92 4.58
C ALA A 71 -1.47 7.55 4.90
N CYS A 72 -2.48 7.17 4.12
CA CYS A 72 -3.13 5.86 4.19
C CYS A 72 -2.98 5.07 2.89
N SER A 73 -3.49 3.83 2.89
CA SER A 73 -3.47 2.96 1.72
C SER A 73 -4.20 3.56 0.52
N ASP A 74 -5.27 4.33 0.75
CA ASP A 74 -6.01 5.00 -0.33
C ASP A 74 -5.18 6.12 -0.98
N ASP A 75 -4.38 6.85 -0.20
CA ASP A 75 -3.49 7.89 -0.72
C ASP A 75 -2.41 7.29 -1.63
N MET A 76 -1.81 6.19 -1.19
CA MET A 76 -0.84 5.43 -1.98
C MET A 76 -1.49 4.91 -3.28
N MET A 77 -2.68 4.33 -3.18
CA MET A 77 -3.42 3.86 -4.36
C MET A 77 -3.70 5.00 -5.34
N ASN A 78 -4.17 6.15 -4.85
CA ASN A 78 -4.44 7.33 -5.67
C ASN A 78 -3.17 7.85 -6.32
N TYR A 79 -2.05 7.89 -5.60
CA TYR A 79 -0.76 8.32 -6.13
C TYR A 79 -0.29 7.45 -7.30
N VAL A 80 -0.34 6.13 -7.12
CA VAL A 80 0.01 5.16 -8.17
C VAL A 80 -0.95 5.25 -9.36
N MET A 81 -2.25 5.40 -9.10
CA MET A 81 -3.25 5.58 -10.16
C MET A 81 -3.07 6.86 -10.98
N ASN A 82 -2.38 7.87 -10.42
CA ASN A 82 -2.03 9.11 -11.11
C ASN A 82 -0.67 9.07 -11.83
N GLY A 83 0.00 7.91 -11.88
CA GLY A 83 1.24 7.71 -12.61
C GLY A 83 2.52 7.77 -11.76
N GLY A 84 2.40 7.88 -10.44
CA GLY A 84 3.55 7.77 -9.54
C GLY A 84 3.96 6.32 -9.27
N THR A 85 5.18 6.11 -8.79
CA THR A 85 5.66 4.78 -8.34
C THR A 85 5.51 4.60 -6.83
N VAL A 86 5.58 3.36 -6.36
CA VAL A 86 5.58 3.03 -4.93
C VAL A 86 6.81 3.63 -4.24
N ASP A 87 8.00 3.51 -4.84
CA ASP A 87 9.22 4.09 -4.26
C ASP A 87 9.14 5.63 -4.16
N ASP A 88 8.66 6.31 -5.20
CA ASP A 88 8.46 7.77 -5.15
C ASP A 88 7.54 8.17 -4.00
N PHE A 89 6.44 7.44 -3.80
CA PHE A 89 5.50 7.70 -2.70
C PHE A 89 6.18 7.55 -1.34
N MET A 90 6.96 6.49 -1.16
CA MET A 90 7.68 6.19 0.08
C MET A 90 8.77 7.22 0.40
N ASN A 91 9.37 7.81 -0.64
CA ASN A 91 10.41 8.83 -0.50
C ASN A 91 9.86 10.26 -0.36
N THR A 92 8.67 10.55 -0.89
CA THR A 92 8.09 11.90 -0.87
C THR A 92 7.74 12.35 0.55
N GLY A 93 7.09 11.50 1.36
CA GLY A 93 6.71 11.90 2.72
C GLY A 93 7.87 11.92 3.73
N ARG A 94 9.09 11.56 3.34
CA ARG A 94 10.31 11.74 4.16
C ARG A 94 10.91 13.14 4.07
N GLN A 95 10.52 13.96 3.08
CA GLN A 95 11.17 15.24 2.79
C GLN A 95 10.62 16.45 3.57
N GLU A 96 9.50 16.34 4.28
CA GLU A 96 8.92 17.46 5.05
C GLU A 96 9.39 17.55 6.52
N ALA A 97 10.33 16.70 6.94
CA ALA A 97 10.84 16.66 8.32
C ALA A 97 12.24 17.30 8.48
N THR A 98 12.46 18.49 7.90
CA THR A 98 13.71 19.27 8.12
C THR A 98 13.43 20.68 8.63
#